data_AF-A0A1Q3JRP6-F1
#
_entry.id   AF-A0A1Q3JRP6-F1
#
_cell.length_a   1.000
_cell.length_b   1.000
_cell.length_c   1.000
_cell.angle_alpha   90.00
_cell.angle_beta   90.00
_cell.angle_gamma   90.00
#
_symmetry.space_group_name_H-M   'P 1'
#
loop_
_entity.id
_entity.type
_entity.pdbx_description
1 polymer ?
#
loop_
_entity_poly.entity_id
_entity_poly.type
_entity_poly.pdbx_seq_one_letter_code
_entity_poly.pdbx_strand_id
1 'polypeptide(L)'
;MVKVHGSLDEIERIIFTQKQYAEARIKAASFYNAFDSALMTHTFLFLGAGYRDPDINLVLENQNFTYSEAHPHYFLAATGMHDDMKKSLRSNRNLQVIEYDKADEHHSGFSSAISELLEQVDARREVLAAKLEW
;
A
#
# COMPACT_ATOMS: atom_id res chain seq x y z
N MET A 1 3.64 11.65 8.94
CA MET A 1 4.34 10.37 8.69
C MET A 1 4.05 9.44 9.85
N VAL A 2 3.37 8.33 9.61
CA VAL A 2 3.05 7.32 10.64
C VAL A 2 4.08 6.20 10.51
N LYS A 3 4.85 5.95 11.57
CA LYS A 3 5.84 4.86 11.61
C LYS A 3 5.25 3.71 12.45
N VAL A 4 4.79 2.65 11.78
CA VAL A 4 4.06 1.53 12.40
C VAL A 4 5.00 0.55 13.11
N HIS A 5 6.26 0.46 12.68
CA HIS A 5 7.28 -0.48 13.21
C HIS A 5 8.37 0.19 14.06
N GLY A 6 8.07 1.35 14.65
CA GLY A 6 9.03 2.13 15.42
C GLY A 6 9.97 2.97 14.56
N SER A 7 10.94 3.63 15.21
CA SER A 7 12.00 4.41 14.57
C SER A 7 13.33 3.68 14.72
N LEU A 8 14.28 3.90 13.80
CA LEU A 8 15.67 3.43 13.94
C LEU A 8 16.35 3.91 15.23
N ASP A 9 15.78 4.93 15.88
CA ASP A 9 16.24 5.49 17.16
C ASP A 9 15.88 4.62 18.38
N GLU A 10 14.94 3.67 18.26
CA GLU A 10 14.51 2.78 19.36
C GLU A 10 14.77 1.31 19.01
N ILE A 11 16.05 0.92 19.03
CA ILE A 11 16.52 -0.44 18.68
C ILE A 11 15.87 -1.53 19.55
N GLU A 12 15.52 -1.22 20.80
CA GLU A 12 14.87 -2.16 21.73
C GLU A 12 13.41 -2.49 21.38
N ARG A 13 12.77 -1.73 20.47
CA ARG A 13 11.39 -1.96 20.03
C ARG A 13 11.30 -2.61 18.64
N ILE A 14 12.42 -3.01 18.05
CA ILE A 14 12.41 -3.62 16.73
C ILE A 14 11.72 -4.99 16.79
N ILE A 15 10.74 -5.17 15.91
CA ILE A 15 9.94 -6.39 15.78
C ILE A 15 10.62 -7.31 14.77
N PHE A 16 11.13 -8.46 15.25
CA PHE A 16 11.81 -9.44 14.40
C PHE A 16 11.09 -10.79 14.33
N THR A 17 10.37 -11.18 15.38
CA THR A 17 9.71 -12.49 15.48
C THR A 17 8.20 -12.38 15.29
N GLN A 18 7.58 -13.45 14.78
CA GLN A 18 6.12 -13.53 14.63
C GLN A 18 5.38 -13.30 15.96
N LYS A 19 5.95 -13.73 17.09
CA LYS A 19 5.41 -13.45 18.42
C LYS A 19 5.41 -11.96 18.73
N GLN A 20 6.49 -11.24 18.42
CA GLN A 20 6.56 -9.80 18.61
C GLN A 20 5.58 -9.05 17.70
N TYR A 21 5.37 -9.52 16.46
CA TYR A 21 4.32 -8.99 15.58
C TYR A 21 2.93 -9.15 16.23
N ALA A 22 2.60 -10.35 16.72
CA ALA A 22 1.33 -10.60 17.40
C ALA A 22 1.14 -9.74 18.66
N GLU A 23 2.18 -9.60 19.50
CA GLU A 23 2.13 -8.75 20.70
C GLU A 23 2.01 -7.26 20.36
N ALA A 24 2.75 -6.79 19.34
CA ALA A 24 2.68 -5.42 18.86
C ALA A 24 1.29 -5.09 18.30
N ARG A 25 0.68 -6.02 17.57
CA ARG A 25 -0.70 -5.87 17.08
C ARG A 25 -1.71 -5.69 18.19
N ILE A 26 -1.59 -6.44 19.28
CA ILE A 26 -2.47 -6.27 20.45
C ILE A 26 -2.21 -4.92 21.12
N LYS A 27 -0.95 -4.54 21.33
CA LYS A 27 -0.58 -3.26 21.95
C LYS A 27 -0.99 -2.06 21.10
N ALA A 28 -0.93 -2.19 19.78
CA ALA A 28 -1.28 -1.18 18.79
C ALA A 28 -2.69 -1.39 18.20
N ALA A 29 -3.59 -2.10 18.90
CA ALA A 29 -4.92 -2.42 18.38
C ALA A 29 -5.71 -1.17 17.95
N SER A 30 -5.62 -0.07 18.70
CA SER A 30 -6.25 1.20 18.33
C SER A 30 -5.73 1.77 17.01
N PHE A 31 -4.42 1.61 16.74
CA PHE A 31 -3.83 2.01 15.46
C PHE A 31 -4.37 1.15 14.32
N TYR A 32 -4.37 -0.18 14.49
CA TYR A 32 -4.87 -1.08 13.47
C TYR A 32 -6.37 -0.89 13.19
N ASN A 33 -7.19 -0.61 14.19
CA ASN A 33 -8.61 -0.29 14.00
C ASN A 33 -8.81 1.03 13.23
N ALA A 34 -8.01 2.05 13.53
CA ALA A 34 -8.05 3.31 12.79
C ALA A 34 -7.57 3.13 11.34
N PHE A 35 -6.52 2.33 11.14
CA PHE A 35 -5.99 1.99 9.83
C PHE A 35 -7.00 1.20 8.99
N ASP A 36 -7.67 0.22 9.60
CA ASP A 36 -8.75 -0.57 9.00
C ASP A 36 -9.90 0.33 8.52
N SER A 37 -10.33 1.28 9.37
CA SER A 37 -11.35 2.28 9.02
C SER A 37 -10.90 3.20 7.87
N ALA A 38 -9.60 3.54 7.83
CA ALA A 38 -9.04 4.34 6.75
C ALA A 38 -9.04 3.57 5.42
N LEU A 39 -8.67 2.28 5.44
CA LEU A 39 -8.70 1.41 4.26
C LEU A 39 -10.12 1.30 3.68
N MET A 40 -11.15 1.26 4.51
CA MET A 40 -12.54 1.24 4.03
C MET A 40 -12.97 2.54 3.33
N THR A 41 -12.42 3.68 3.76
CA THR A 41 -12.90 5.00 3.34
C THR A 41 -12.03 5.64 2.26
N HIS A 42 -10.78 5.20 2.11
CA HIS A 42 -9.79 5.79 1.22
C HIS A 42 -9.02 4.72 0.44
N THR A 43 -8.60 5.07 -0.77
CA THR A 43 -7.71 4.22 -1.57
C THR A 43 -6.26 4.46 -1.18
N PHE A 44 -5.55 3.38 -0.82
CA PHE A 44 -4.13 3.43 -0.47
C PHE A 44 -3.23 3.03 -1.65
N LEU A 45 -2.08 3.69 -1.74
CA LEU A 45 -0.96 3.30 -2.60
C LEU A 45 0.21 2.83 -1.73
N PHE A 46 0.57 1.56 -1.86
CA PHE A 46 1.66 0.93 -1.12
C PHE A 46 2.95 0.96 -1.94
N LEU A 47 4.03 1.45 -1.31
CA LEU A 47 5.36 1.59 -1.92
C LEU A 47 6.40 0.78 -1.12
N GLY A 48 7.24 0.01 -1.82
CA GLY A 48 8.48 -0.57 -1.28
C GLY A 48 8.36 -1.76 -0.31
N ALA A 49 7.30 -1.87 0.51
CA ALA A 49 7.22 -2.93 1.53
C ALA A 49 5.81 -3.51 1.81
N GLY A 50 4.76 -3.01 1.14
CA GLY A 50 3.37 -3.30 1.54
C GLY A 50 2.96 -4.78 1.60
N TYR A 51 3.46 -5.63 0.70
CA TYR A 51 3.05 -7.06 0.65
C TYR A 51 3.94 -8.02 1.46
N ARG A 52 5.09 -7.58 1.98
CA ARG A 52 6.00 -8.43 2.77
C ARG A 52 5.77 -8.31 4.27
N ASP A 53 4.98 -7.32 4.66
CA ASP A 53 4.62 -7.07 6.05
C ASP A 53 3.48 -8.00 6.49
N PRO A 54 3.71 -8.93 7.43
CA PRO A 54 2.71 -9.90 7.85
C PRO A 54 1.49 -9.25 8.54
N ASP A 55 1.67 -8.12 9.22
CA ASP A 55 0.57 -7.46 9.93
C ASP A 55 -0.35 -6.72 8.95
N ILE A 56 0.23 -5.98 8.00
CA ILE A 56 -0.53 -5.28 6.95
C ILE A 56 -1.24 -6.31 6.06
N ASN A 57 -0.57 -7.40 5.71
CA ASN A 57 -1.15 -8.48 4.94
C ASN A 57 -2.42 -9.02 5.57
N LEU A 58 -2.39 -9.27 6.88
CA LEU A 58 -3.54 -9.85 7.57
C LEU A 58 -4.69 -8.83 7.71
N VAL A 59 -4.41 -7.53 7.87
CA VAL A 59 -5.48 -6.50 7.82
C VAL A 59 -6.12 -6.45 6.43
N LEU A 60 -5.32 -6.43 5.36
CA LEU A 60 -5.84 -6.40 3.99
C LEU A 60 -6.61 -7.66 3.60
N GLU A 61 -6.17 -8.83 4.08
CA GLU A 61 -6.91 -10.09 3.91
C GLU A 61 -8.27 -10.01 4.60
N ASN A 62 -8.30 -9.62 5.88
CA ASN A 62 -9.55 -9.46 6.62
C ASN A 62 -10.49 -8.47 5.93
N GLN A 63 -9.97 -7.33 5.46
CA GLN A 63 -10.75 -6.33 4.73
C GLN A 63 -11.34 -6.88 3.44
N ASN A 64 -10.55 -7.56 2.62
CA ASN A 64 -11.00 -8.14 1.35
C ASN A 64 -12.12 -9.18 1.53
N PHE A 65 -12.02 -10.04 2.55
CA PHE A 65 -13.06 -11.04 2.82
C PHE A 65 -14.28 -10.48 3.56
N THR A 66 -14.12 -9.41 4.33
CA THR A 66 -15.23 -8.75 5.03
C THR A 66 -16.02 -7.83 4.09
N TYR A 67 -15.34 -7.18 3.14
CA TYR A 67 -15.88 -6.17 2.24
C TYR A 67 -15.53 -6.51 0.77
N SER A 68 -16.10 -7.58 0.24
CA SER A 68 -15.74 -8.13 -1.08
C SER A 68 -16.02 -7.20 -2.28
N GLU A 69 -16.80 -6.13 -2.11
CA GLU A 69 -17.09 -5.14 -3.15
C GLU A 69 -16.32 -3.82 -2.99
N ALA A 70 -15.36 -3.76 -2.06
CA ALA A 70 -14.55 -2.57 -1.87
C ALA A 70 -13.66 -2.27 -3.10
N HIS A 71 -13.41 -0.99 -3.33
CA HIS A 71 -12.46 -0.57 -4.38
C HIS A 71 -11.05 -1.09 -4.06
N PRO A 72 -10.30 -1.54 -5.08
CA PRO A 72 -8.97 -2.08 -4.83
C PRO A 72 -8.01 -1.02 -4.31
N HIS A 73 -7.06 -1.45 -3.50
CA HIS A 73 -5.87 -0.66 -3.17
C HIS A 73 -4.76 -0.96 -4.17
N TYR A 74 -3.79 -0.06 -4.27
CA TYR A 74 -2.73 -0.18 -5.26
C TYR A 74 -1.39 -0.53 -4.62
N PHE A 75 -0.66 -1.47 -5.21
CA PHE A 75 0.69 -1.81 -4.82
C PHE A 75 1.64 -1.52 -5.98
N LEU A 76 2.65 -0.69 -5.75
CA LEU A 76 3.63 -0.39 -6.77
C LEU A 76 4.79 -1.40 -6.71
N ALA A 77 5.02 -2.10 -7.82
CA ALA A 77 6.09 -3.07 -7.99
C ALA A 77 6.99 -2.71 -9.17
N ALA A 78 8.24 -3.14 -9.13
CA ALA A 78 9.06 -3.13 -10.34
C ALA A 78 8.53 -4.17 -11.34
N THR A 79 8.66 -3.89 -12.64
CA THR A 79 8.29 -4.83 -13.71
C THR A 79 8.96 -6.18 -13.51
N GLY A 80 8.20 -7.26 -13.71
CA GLY A 80 8.68 -8.65 -13.60
C GLY A 80 8.05 -9.43 -12.45
N MET A 81 7.00 -8.90 -11.81
CA MET A 81 6.21 -9.69 -10.88
C MET A 81 5.41 -10.74 -11.65
N HIS A 82 5.48 -12.00 -11.23
CA HIS A 82 4.77 -13.09 -11.88
C HIS A 82 3.24 -12.88 -11.80
N ASP A 83 2.52 -13.16 -12.88
CA ASP A 83 1.07 -12.89 -12.96
C ASP A 83 0.27 -13.66 -11.91
N ASP A 84 0.68 -14.88 -11.56
CA ASP A 84 0.02 -15.64 -10.49
C ASP A 84 0.16 -14.95 -9.12
N MET A 85 1.28 -14.25 -8.89
CA MET A 85 1.46 -13.45 -7.68
C MET A 85 0.54 -12.23 -7.70
N LYS A 86 0.42 -11.54 -8.86
CA LYS A 86 -0.52 -10.41 -9.02
C LYS A 86 -1.97 -10.86 -8.79
N LYS A 87 -2.36 -12.02 -9.35
CA LYS A 87 -3.69 -12.61 -9.15
C LYS A 87 -3.94 -12.96 -7.69
N SER A 88 -2.97 -13.58 -7.02
CA SER A 88 -3.05 -13.92 -5.59
C SER A 88 -3.18 -12.67 -4.71
N LEU A 89 -2.42 -11.61 -5.00
CA LEU A 89 -2.55 -10.32 -4.32
C LEU A 89 -3.93 -9.70 -4.54
N ARG A 90 -4.45 -9.78 -5.77
CA ARG A 90 -5.78 -9.25 -6.08
C ARG A 90 -6.89 -10.05 -5.39
N SER A 91 -6.84 -11.38 -5.44
CA SER A 91 -7.90 -12.24 -4.91
C SER A 91 -7.95 -12.27 -3.39
N ASN A 92 -6.79 -12.20 -2.73
CA ASN A 92 -6.70 -12.43 -1.28
C ASN A 92 -6.68 -11.12 -0.50
N ARG A 93 -6.19 -10.02 -1.09
CA ARG A 93 -5.95 -8.75 -0.40
C ARG A 93 -6.58 -7.52 -1.09
N ASN A 94 -7.35 -7.74 -2.16
CA ASN A 94 -7.85 -6.68 -3.04
C ASN A 94 -6.78 -5.69 -3.52
N LEU A 95 -5.52 -6.15 -3.64
CA LEU A 95 -4.40 -5.33 -4.08
C LEU A 95 -4.21 -5.45 -5.59
N GLN A 96 -4.34 -4.34 -6.29
CA GLN A 96 -3.99 -4.23 -7.69
C GLN A 96 -2.53 -3.78 -7.82
N VAL A 97 -1.73 -4.60 -8.51
CA VAL A 97 -0.33 -4.30 -8.75
C VAL A 97 -0.22 -3.33 -9.94
N ILE A 98 0.47 -2.23 -9.72
CA ILE A 98 0.94 -1.30 -10.76
C ILE A 98 2.43 -1.55 -10.91
N GLU A 99 2.88 -1.76 -12.15
CA GLU A 99 4.29 -1.97 -12.44
C GLU A 99 4.93 -0.69 -12.98
N TYR A 100 6.20 -0.48 -12.63
CA TYR A 100 7.04 0.53 -13.25
C TYR A 100 8.33 -0.13 -13.76
N ASP A 101 8.85 0.42 -14.85
CA ASP A 101 10.08 -0.09 -15.45
C ASP A 101 11.29 0.25 -14.60
N LYS A 102 12.00 -0.82 -14.22
CA LYS A 102 13.24 -0.70 -13.47
C LYS A 102 14.35 -0.28 -14.44
N ALA A 103 14.58 1.04 -14.54
CA ALA A 103 15.64 1.60 -15.38
C ALA A 103 17.05 1.17 -14.95
N ASP A 104 17.26 0.91 -13.66
CA ASP A 104 18.52 0.41 -13.10
C ASP A 104 18.31 -0.43 -11.82
N GLU A 105 19.36 -1.06 -11.30
CA GLU A 105 19.32 -1.83 -10.05
C GLU A 105 18.82 -1.04 -8.84
N HIS A 106 18.96 0.29 -8.86
CA HIS A 106 18.56 1.24 -7.82
C HIS A 106 17.13 1.77 -7.97
N HIS A 107 16.35 1.23 -8.91
CA HIS A 107 14.96 1.62 -9.14
C HIS A 107 14.78 3.10 -9.53
N SER A 108 15.75 3.72 -10.21
CA SER A 108 15.64 5.14 -10.63
C SER A 108 14.41 5.43 -11.49
N GLY A 109 13.92 4.43 -12.22
CA GLY A 109 12.66 4.50 -12.98
C GLY A 109 11.42 4.81 -12.13
N PHE A 110 11.46 4.55 -10.81
CA PHE A 110 10.41 4.97 -9.88
C PHE A 110 10.24 6.49 -9.85
N SER A 111 11.35 7.25 -9.83
CA SER A 111 11.30 8.72 -9.78
C SER A 111 10.67 9.30 -11.04
N SER A 112 11.00 8.71 -12.19
CA SER A 112 10.39 9.07 -13.48
C SER A 112 8.90 8.75 -13.50
N ALA A 113 8.50 7.56 -13.06
CA ALA A 113 7.09 7.14 -13.00
C ALA A 113 6.24 8.04 -12.09
N ILE A 114 6.79 8.49 -10.96
CA ILE A 114 6.10 9.43 -10.06
C ILE A 114 5.99 10.83 -10.67
N SER A 115 7.02 11.27 -11.40
CA SER A 115 6.98 12.56 -12.11
C SER A 115 5.93 12.54 -13.22
N GLU A 116 5.86 11.45 -13.98
CA GLU A 116 4.84 11.24 -15.01
C GLU A 116 3.43 11.18 -14.39
N LEU A 117 3.26 10.49 -13.26
CA LEU A 117 1.99 10.45 -12.54
C LEU A 117 1.55 11.87 -12.11
N LEU A 118 2.47 12.71 -11.67
CA LEU A 118 2.16 14.10 -11.30
C LEU A 118 1.59 14.87 -12.50
N GLU A 119 2.25 14.79 -13.67
CA GLU A 119 1.77 15.43 -14.90
C GLU A 119 0.36 14.96 -15.28
N GLN A 120 0.11 13.64 -15.21
CA GLN A 120 -1.20 13.07 -15.50
C GLN A 120 -2.28 13.54 -14.50
N VAL A 121 -1.93 13.62 -13.22
CA VAL A 121 -2.84 14.09 -12.16
C VAL A 121 -3.18 15.55 -12.36
N ASP A 122 -2.21 16.40 -12.68
CA ASP A 122 -2.45 17.83 -12.88
C ASP A 122 -3.29 18.09 -14.14
N ALA A 123 -2.99 17.42 -15.25
CA ALA A 123 -3.85 17.45 -16.43
C ALA A 123 -5.28 16.98 -16.12
N ARG A 124 -5.44 15.92 -15.31
CA ARG A 124 -6.75 15.43 -14.91
C ARG A 124 -7.50 16.41 -14.02
N ARG A 125 -6.80 17.11 -13.12
CA ARG A 125 -7.37 18.15 -12.25
C ARG A 125 -7.90 19.32 -13.07
N GLU A 126 -7.17 19.78 -14.08
CA GLU A 126 -7.63 20.84 -14.99
C GLU A 126 -8.94 20.46 -15.69
N VAL A 127 -9.03 19.22 -16.20
CA VAL A 127 -10.27 18.71 -16.82
C VAL A 127 -11.44 18.66 -15.84
N LEU A 128 -11.18 18.28 -14.58
CA LEU A 128 -12.22 18.25 -13.55
C LEU A 128 -12.67 19.66 -13.14
N ALA A 129 -11.73 20.60 -13.00
CA ALA A 129 -12.02 22.00 -12.70
C ALA A 129 -12.86 22.64 -13.81
N ALA A 130 -12.52 22.42 -15.07
CA ALA A 130 -13.32 22.88 -16.22
C ALA A 130 -14.73 22.26 -16.26
N LYS A 131 -14.90 21.05 -15.69
CA LYS A 131 -16.21 20.39 -15.52
C LYS A 131 -16.96 20.80 -14.26
N LEU A 132 -16.42 21.66 -13.40
CA LEU A 132 -17.12 22.19 -12.23
C LEU A 132 -17.61 23.62 -12.44
N GLU A 133 -17.16 24.30 -13.51
CA GLU A 133 -17.58 25.66 -13.88
C GLU A 133 -18.79 25.72 -14.83
N TRP A 134 -19.51 24.60 -15.03
CA TRP A 134 -20.82 24.55 -15.70
C TRP A 134 -21.91 24.07 -14.73
#